data_AF-A0A150GLW4-F1
#
_entry.id   AF-A0A150GLW4-F1
#
_cell.length_a   1.000
_cell.length_b   1.000
_cell.length_c   1.000
_cell.angle_alpha   90.00
_cell.angle_beta   90.00
_cell.angle_gamma   90.00
#
_symmetry.space_group_name_H-M   'P 1'
#
loop_
_entity.id
_entity.type
_entity.pdbx_description
1 polymer ?
#
loop_
_entity_poly.entity_id
_entity_poly.type
_entity_poly.pdbx_seq_one_letter_code
_entity_poly.pdbx_strand_id
1 'polypeptide(L)'
;MKMHKTPPAMRFLACSHACPASDISDVVTAALRALSTDFCRRWRAAFGTEPWYCFNSSDVMTTVHRFNAAAIPVAAQGPMGAYDFARLYTNIPLDDLCRTIAKLTRACLEGFAGIEVLTTLPARHRPDARPVHSASLVPECPASTYSARGRHVRRFFDADAFDVIFSSLVSSTFIHFGPCLVRQICGIPMGISAAPFIANLFLGWYEFEFNAQRRQPDLPSSARDVLTAFDYTNRFLDDLLSLSNAHLPHLLRCDQQYCGLHGLYPACLQVDPQRHPHLGPDTLPFLDILLVLRSTPDGSARILTRLYDKRDQPGFKALRLTRFIAADSNVNLPAKRALLAGQFHRLRRVITDPDNFAFEMARVVQALHSSGYARRNLLRTYGGFFNSRPMRSTMPAAPQPLLTSRGSLVLTS
;
A
#
# COMPACT_ATOMS: atom_id res chain seq x y z
N MET A 1 19.93 -9.86 4.24
CA MET A 1 19.94 -11.31 3.90
C MET A 1 18.62 -11.93 4.34
N LYS A 2 18.00 -12.80 3.54
CA LYS A 2 16.77 -13.54 3.89
C LYS A 2 17.14 -14.90 4.48
N MET A 3 17.30 -14.97 5.80
CA MET A 3 17.80 -16.15 6.53
C MET A 3 16.81 -17.33 6.61
N HIS A 4 15.54 -17.11 6.31
CA HIS A 4 14.49 -18.15 6.31
C HIS A 4 14.42 -18.94 4.99
N LYS A 5 15.28 -18.64 4.02
CA LYS A 5 15.38 -19.35 2.73
C LYS A 5 16.59 -20.29 2.76
N THR A 6 16.50 -21.40 2.04
CA THR A 6 17.58 -22.39 1.92
C THR A 6 17.90 -22.60 0.43
N PRO A 7 19.07 -22.12 -0.06
CA PRO A 7 20.06 -21.30 0.66
C PRO A 7 19.55 -19.87 0.96
N PRO A 8 20.19 -19.15 1.91
CA PRO A 8 19.83 -17.76 2.21
C PRO A 8 19.89 -16.87 0.98
N ALA A 9 18.85 -16.06 0.75
CA ALA A 9 18.82 -15.16 -0.40
C ALA A 9 19.40 -13.79 -0.06
N MET A 10 20.17 -13.22 -0.99
CA MET A 10 20.75 -11.88 -0.89
C MET A 10 19.90 -10.84 -1.64
N ARG A 11 19.93 -9.60 -1.13
CA ARG A 11 19.41 -8.40 -1.80
C ARG A 11 20.44 -7.30 -1.57
N PHE A 12 20.75 -6.54 -2.60
CA PHE A 12 21.64 -5.39 -2.53
C PHE A 12 20.82 -4.12 -2.37
N LEU A 13 21.23 -3.24 -1.46
CA LEU A 13 20.60 -1.94 -1.23
C LEU A 13 21.64 -0.86 -1.50
N ALA A 14 21.31 0.09 -2.36
CA ALA A 14 22.12 1.26 -2.62
C ALA A 14 21.80 2.32 -1.55
N CYS A 15 22.38 2.18 -0.35
CA CYS A 15 22.25 3.14 0.74
C CYS A 15 23.63 3.59 1.23
N SER A 16 24.17 4.67 0.67
CA SER A 16 25.31 5.39 1.26
C SER A 16 24.80 6.59 2.07
N HIS A 17 25.43 6.86 3.21
CA HIS A 17 25.12 8.05 4.03
C HIS A 17 25.44 9.35 3.28
N ALA A 18 26.45 9.34 2.41
CA ALA A 18 26.82 10.44 1.54
C ALA A 18 26.72 9.96 0.10
N CYS A 19 25.59 10.23 -0.54
CA CYS A 19 25.37 9.94 -1.96
C CYS A 19 24.97 11.25 -2.68
N PRO A 20 25.68 11.66 -3.75
CA PRO A 20 25.28 12.85 -4.52
C PRO A 20 23.85 12.78 -5.06
N ALA A 21 23.32 11.57 -5.30
CA ALA A 21 21.95 11.38 -5.78
C ALA A 21 20.88 11.56 -4.68
N SER A 22 21.26 11.70 -3.40
CA SER A 22 20.30 11.88 -2.30
C SER A 22 19.48 13.15 -2.44
N ASP A 23 20.11 14.28 -2.78
CA ASP A 23 19.41 15.56 -2.96
C ASP A 23 18.42 15.50 -4.14
N ILE A 24 18.83 14.85 -5.23
CA ILE A 24 17.96 14.60 -6.39
C ILE A 24 16.79 13.70 -5.98
N SER A 25 17.06 12.61 -5.26
CA SER A 25 16.03 11.69 -4.78
C SER A 25 15.00 12.41 -3.90
N ASP A 26 15.42 13.30 -3.02
CA ASP A 26 14.50 14.00 -2.12
C ASP A 26 13.63 15.03 -2.85
N VAL A 27 14.21 15.75 -3.83
CA VAL A 27 13.46 16.64 -4.73
C VAL A 27 12.45 15.86 -5.57
N VAL A 28 12.88 14.76 -6.20
CA VAL A 28 12.01 13.88 -7.01
C VAL A 28 10.93 13.24 -6.13
N THR A 29 11.25 12.84 -4.90
CA THR A 29 10.27 12.30 -3.96
C THR A 29 9.16 13.31 -3.65
N ALA A 30 9.52 14.58 -3.44
CA ALA A 30 8.52 15.63 -3.23
C ALA A 30 7.62 15.81 -4.46
N ALA A 31 8.21 15.87 -5.65
CA ALA A 31 7.47 15.98 -6.91
C ALA A 31 6.55 14.77 -7.15
N LEU A 32 7.04 13.54 -7.00
CA LEU A 32 6.24 12.31 -7.13
C LEU A 32 5.08 12.25 -6.11
N ARG A 33 5.26 12.83 -4.91
CA ARG A 33 4.17 12.94 -3.93
C ARG A 33 3.07 13.89 -4.39
N ALA A 34 3.43 15.02 -4.99
CA ALA A 34 2.47 15.95 -5.59
C ALA A 34 1.74 15.28 -6.76
N LEU A 35 2.47 14.61 -7.66
CA LEU A 35 1.90 13.84 -8.77
C LEU A 35 0.97 12.72 -8.27
N SER A 36 1.35 11.98 -7.23
CA SER A 36 0.51 10.93 -6.64
C SER A 36 -0.81 11.48 -6.09
N THR A 37 -0.78 12.67 -5.49
CA THR A 37 -1.99 13.32 -4.99
C THR A 37 -2.94 13.67 -6.14
N ASP A 38 -2.41 14.21 -7.23
CA ASP A 38 -3.19 14.53 -8.43
C ASP A 38 -3.68 13.27 -9.15
N PHE A 39 -2.84 12.24 -9.24
CA PHE A 39 -3.19 10.95 -9.81
C PHE A 39 -4.38 10.32 -9.09
N CYS A 40 -4.41 10.33 -7.75
CA CYS A 40 -5.58 9.87 -6.99
C CYS A 40 -6.84 10.71 -7.31
N ARG A 41 -6.71 12.03 -7.45
CA ARG A 41 -7.83 12.92 -7.84
C ARG A 41 -8.37 12.54 -9.22
N ARG A 42 -7.49 12.34 -10.19
CA ARG A 42 -7.87 11.92 -11.55
C ARG A 42 -8.50 10.54 -11.58
N TRP A 43 -7.95 9.58 -10.83
CA TRP A 43 -8.55 8.26 -10.69
C TRP A 43 -9.98 8.33 -10.15
N ARG A 44 -10.22 9.10 -9.08
CA ARG A 44 -11.58 9.28 -8.53
C ARG A 44 -12.52 9.93 -9.52
N ALA A 45 -12.10 11.01 -10.17
CA ALA A 45 -12.87 11.64 -11.24
C ALA A 45 -13.15 10.66 -12.38
N ALA A 46 -12.23 9.72 -12.59
CA ALA A 46 -12.28 8.79 -13.69
C ALA A 46 -13.20 7.59 -13.48
N PHE A 47 -13.19 7.03 -12.27
CA PHE A 47 -13.77 5.72 -11.97
C PHE A 47 -14.63 5.70 -10.70
N GLY A 48 -14.74 6.82 -9.98
CA GLY A 48 -15.50 6.91 -8.73
C GLY A 48 -14.91 6.12 -7.56
N THR A 49 -13.67 5.64 -7.68
CA THR A 49 -12.98 4.79 -6.68
C THR A 49 -11.61 5.36 -6.33
N GLU A 50 -10.90 4.72 -5.39
CA GLU A 50 -9.48 4.98 -5.14
C GLU A 50 -8.61 4.10 -6.04
N PRO A 51 -7.36 4.51 -6.34
CA PRO A 51 -6.37 3.62 -6.93
C PRO A 51 -6.22 2.33 -6.11
N TRP A 52 -5.85 1.23 -6.78
CA TRP A 52 -5.73 -0.07 -6.12
C TRP A 52 -4.60 -0.11 -5.09
N TYR A 53 -3.58 0.76 -5.22
CA TYR A 53 -2.50 0.75 -4.25
C TYR A 53 -2.92 1.24 -2.86
N CYS A 54 -2.51 0.49 -1.85
CA CYS A 54 -2.78 0.72 -0.45
C CYS A 54 -1.52 1.21 0.25
N PHE A 55 -1.70 2.03 1.28
CA PHE A 55 -0.63 2.49 2.15
C PHE A 55 -0.58 1.72 3.47
N ASN A 56 -1.69 1.08 3.85
CA ASN A 56 -1.76 0.27 5.06
C ASN A 56 -2.96 -0.69 5.04
N SER A 57 -3.02 -1.56 6.05
CA SER A 57 -4.07 -2.57 6.24
C SER A 57 -5.49 -1.98 6.34
N SER A 58 -5.66 -0.70 6.70
CA SER A 58 -6.99 -0.06 6.74
C SER A 58 -7.62 0.05 5.36
N ASP A 59 -6.83 0.21 4.30
CA ASP A 59 -7.34 0.30 2.93
C ASP A 59 -7.95 -1.05 2.50
N VAL A 60 -7.29 -2.15 2.90
CA VAL A 60 -7.78 -3.52 2.70
C VAL A 60 -9.07 -3.76 3.48
N MET A 61 -9.15 -3.28 4.73
CA MET A 61 -10.38 -3.40 5.53
C MET A 61 -11.57 -2.68 4.87
N THR A 62 -11.36 -1.52 4.25
CA THR A 62 -12.41 -0.84 3.47
C THR A 62 -12.95 -1.72 2.35
N THR A 63 -12.08 -2.41 1.60
CA THR A 63 -12.49 -3.36 0.56
C THR A 63 -13.23 -4.55 1.14
N VAL A 64 -12.76 -5.11 2.26
CA VAL A 64 -13.45 -6.22 2.95
C VAL A 64 -14.85 -5.81 3.40
N HIS A 65 -15.01 -4.59 3.95
CA HIS A 65 -16.32 -4.09 4.33
C HIS A 65 -17.24 -3.91 3.12
N ARG A 66 -16.74 -3.40 2.00
CA ARG A 66 -17.50 -3.30 0.74
C ARG A 66 -17.90 -4.69 0.21
N PHE A 67 -16.97 -5.64 0.21
CA PHE A 67 -17.23 -7.03 -0.19
C PHE A 67 -18.36 -7.65 0.65
N ASN A 68 -18.26 -7.53 1.98
CA ASN A 68 -19.27 -8.06 2.89
C ASN A 68 -20.63 -7.37 2.75
N ALA A 69 -20.65 -6.06 2.46
CA ALA A 69 -21.87 -5.30 2.26
C ALA A 69 -22.60 -5.66 0.95
N ALA A 70 -21.87 -6.16 -0.05
CA ALA A 70 -22.44 -6.58 -1.32
C ALA A 70 -23.24 -7.89 -1.24
N ALA A 71 -23.16 -8.64 -0.11
CA ALA A 71 -23.89 -9.88 0.12
C ALA A 71 -23.82 -10.85 -1.08
N ILE A 72 -22.61 -11.03 -1.63
CA ILE A 72 -22.39 -11.85 -2.82
C ILE A 72 -22.80 -13.30 -2.51
N PRO A 73 -23.70 -13.93 -3.28
CA PRO A 73 -24.06 -15.33 -3.07
C PRO A 73 -22.85 -16.25 -3.19
N VAL A 74 -22.75 -17.28 -2.36
CA VAL A 74 -21.62 -18.23 -2.40
C VAL A 74 -21.46 -18.86 -3.80
N ALA A 75 -22.55 -19.13 -4.51
CA ALA A 75 -22.52 -19.68 -5.87
C ALA A 75 -21.93 -18.72 -6.93
N ALA A 76 -21.94 -17.40 -6.66
CA ALA A 76 -21.41 -16.37 -7.55
C ALA A 76 -20.01 -15.90 -7.13
N GLN A 77 -19.49 -16.42 -6.02
CA GLN A 77 -18.19 -16.01 -5.48
C GLN A 77 -17.05 -16.67 -6.29
N GLY A 78 -16.21 -15.84 -6.90
CA GLY A 78 -14.97 -16.27 -7.54
C GLY A 78 -13.85 -16.54 -6.54
N PRO A 79 -12.69 -17.08 -6.94
CA PRO A 79 -11.59 -17.34 -6.02
C PRO A 79 -11.02 -16.05 -5.41
N MET A 80 -10.55 -16.15 -4.16
CA MET A 80 -9.66 -15.13 -3.58
C MET A 80 -8.21 -15.50 -3.87
N GLY A 81 -7.37 -14.52 -4.17
CA GLY A 81 -5.95 -14.74 -4.44
C GLY A 81 -5.06 -13.59 -3.97
N ALA A 82 -3.86 -13.95 -3.52
CA ALA A 82 -2.78 -13.00 -3.29
C ALA A 82 -1.61 -13.37 -4.22
N TYR A 83 -0.92 -12.36 -4.74
CA TYR A 83 0.15 -12.50 -5.72
C TYR A 83 1.35 -11.65 -5.31
N ASP A 84 2.55 -12.05 -5.69
CA ASP A 84 3.82 -11.35 -5.43
C ASP A 84 4.46 -10.94 -6.76
N PHE A 85 4.87 -9.68 -6.88
CA PHE A 85 5.65 -9.22 -8.03
C PHE A 85 7.10 -9.69 -7.89
N ALA A 86 7.45 -10.75 -8.62
CA ALA A 86 8.82 -11.24 -8.62
C ALA A 86 9.75 -10.17 -9.23
N ARG A 87 10.73 -9.74 -8.43
CA ARG A 87 11.80 -8.83 -8.88
C ARG A 87 11.30 -7.47 -9.40
N LEU A 88 10.20 -6.94 -8.86
CA LEU A 88 9.65 -5.61 -9.22
C LEU A 88 10.73 -4.53 -9.34
N TYR A 89 11.62 -4.44 -8.35
CA TYR A 89 12.66 -3.41 -8.29
C TYR A 89 13.88 -3.68 -9.19
N THR A 90 13.98 -4.83 -9.85
CA THR A 90 15.19 -5.24 -10.58
C THR A 90 14.95 -5.73 -12.01
N ASN A 91 13.70 -5.83 -12.46
CA ASN A 91 13.35 -6.37 -13.78
C ASN A 91 12.78 -5.35 -14.78
N ILE A 92 12.47 -4.12 -14.35
CA ILE A 92 11.85 -3.10 -15.19
C ILE A 92 12.92 -2.42 -16.06
N PRO A 93 12.87 -2.49 -17.41
CA PRO A 93 13.78 -1.73 -18.26
C PRO A 93 13.69 -0.23 -17.97
N LEU A 94 14.83 0.46 -17.87
CA LEU A 94 14.84 1.89 -17.50
C LEU A 94 14.06 2.76 -18.50
N ASP A 95 14.13 2.46 -19.79
CA ASP A 95 13.37 3.21 -20.79
C ASP A 95 11.86 3.05 -20.58
N ASP A 96 11.41 1.86 -20.18
CA ASP A 96 10.00 1.60 -19.90
C ASP A 96 9.54 2.32 -18.63
N LEU A 97 10.38 2.27 -17.58
CA LEU A 97 10.16 3.01 -16.35
C LEU A 97 10.02 4.52 -16.61
N CYS A 98 10.98 5.10 -17.33
CA CYS A 98 10.98 6.51 -17.70
C CYS A 98 9.76 6.86 -18.55
N ARG A 99 9.46 6.11 -19.62
CA ARG A 99 8.28 6.39 -20.47
C ARG A 99 6.96 6.33 -19.71
N THR A 100 6.79 5.36 -18.82
CA THR A 100 5.55 5.20 -18.05
C THR A 100 5.37 6.35 -17.04
N ILE A 101 6.43 6.73 -16.32
CA ILE A 101 6.38 7.89 -15.41
C ILE A 101 6.19 9.19 -16.19
N ALA A 102 6.76 9.31 -17.38
CA ALA A 102 6.62 10.46 -18.27
C ALA A 102 5.17 10.61 -18.79
N LYS A 103 4.49 9.50 -19.13
CA LYS A 103 3.05 9.49 -19.46
C LYS A 103 2.20 9.94 -18.27
N LEU A 104 2.43 9.34 -17.10
CA LEU A 104 1.71 9.70 -15.88
C LEU A 104 1.91 11.17 -15.51
N THR A 105 3.13 11.68 -15.62
CA THR A 105 3.47 13.08 -15.32
C THR A 105 2.70 14.02 -16.25
N ARG A 106 2.74 13.78 -17.57
CA ARG A 106 1.99 14.57 -18.55
C ARG A 106 0.50 14.55 -18.27
N ALA A 107 -0.07 13.38 -17.97
CA ALA A 107 -1.48 13.25 -17.62
C ALA A 107 -1.81 14.06 -16.34
N CYS A 108 -0.98 14.00 -15.30
CA CYS A 108 -1.19 14.79 -14.07
C CYS A 108 -1.10 16.30 -14.33
N LEU A 109 -0.19 16.72 -15.21
CA LEU A 109 0.05 18.11 -15.55
C LEU A 109 -0.95 18.71 -16.54
N GLU A 110 -1.95 17.97 -17.04
CA GLU A 110 -3.01 18.58 -17.85
C GLU A 110 -3.75 19.67 -17.04
N GLY A 111 -3.66 20.92 -17.49
CA GLY A 111 -4.20 22.08 -16.78
C GLY A 111 -3.22 22.73 -15.79
N PHE A 112 -1.96 22.30 -15.77
CA PHE A 112 -0.87 22.89 -14.98
C PHE A 112 0.32 23.23 -15.89
N ALA A 113 1.07 24.27 -15.52
CA ALA A 113 2.34 24.59 -16.19
C ALA A 113 3.46 23.63 -15.76
N GLY A 114 3.43 23.14 -14.52
CA GLY A 114 4.48 22.26 -14.02
C GLY A 114 4.39 21.98 -12.52
N ILE A 115 5.49 21.45 -11.99
CA ILE A 115 5.69 21.08 -10.59
C ILE A 115 6.64 22.10 -9.97
N GLU A 116 6.19 22.75 -8.90
CA GLU A 116 7.07 23.56 -8.07
C GLU A 116 7.50 22.78 -6.84
N VAL A 117 8.81 22.71 -6.60
CA VAL A 117 9.42 22.11 -5.40
C VAL A 117 10.08 23.21 -4.56
N LEU A 118 9.58 23.37 -3.34
CA LEU A 118 10.17 24.21 -2.30
C LEU A 118 11.02 23.35 -1.36
N THR A 119 12.31 23.67 -1.29
CA THR A 119 13.24 23.11 -0.30
C THR A 119 13.51 24.14 0.78
N THR A 120 13.30 23.76 2.04
CA THR A 120 13.65 24.56 3.21
C THR A 120 14.87 23.97 3.89
N LEU A 121 15.97 24.73 3.87
CA LEU A 121 17.24 24.37 4.48
C LEU A 121 17.16 24.44 6.02
N PRO A 122 17.99 23.63 6.72
CA PRO A 122 18.05 23.62 8.18
C PRO A 122 18.24 25.01 8.79
N ALA A 123 17.69 25.20 9.99
CA ALA A 123 17.93 26.42 10.74
C ALA A 123 19.37 26.46 11.25
N ARG A 124 19.96 27.66 11.39
CA ARG A 124 21.32 27.83 11.92
C ARG A 124 21.53 27.16 13.29
N HIS A 125 20.49 27.09 14.12
CA HIS A 125 20.52 26.46 15.45
C HIS A 125 20.31 24.92 15.43
N ARG A 126 20.12 24.32 14.24
CA ARG A 126 20.04 22.87 14.03
C ARG A 126 20.72 22.51 12.70
N PRO A 127 22.05 22.68 12.58
CA PRO A 127 22.77 22.45 11.33
C PRO A 127 22.67 20.98 10.85
N ASP A 128 22.50 20.03 11.76
CA ASP A 128 22.42 18.59 11.45
C ASP A 128 21.01 18.12 11.03
N ALA A 129 20.01 19.01 11.05
CA ALA A 129 18.68 18.63 10.56
C ALA A 129 18.72 18.40 9.04
N ARG A 130 17.84 17.53 8.54
CA ARG A 130 17.69 17.34 7.10
C ARG A 130 16.88 18.48 6.47
N PRO A 131 17.16 18.87 5.22
CA PRO A 131 16.27 19.75 4.47
C PRO A 131 14.85 19.18 4.38
N VAL A 132 13.86 20.06 4.32
CA VAL A 132 12.45 19.69 4.13
C VAL A 132 12.03 20.05 2.72
N HIS A 133 11.42 19.10 2.01
CA HIS A 133 10.95 19.28 0.64
C HIS A 133 9.43 19.17 0.58
N SER A 134 8.79 20.16 -0.04
CA SER A 134 7.36 20.17 -0.36
C SER A 134 7.19 20.51 -1.84
N ALA A 135 6.17 19.94 -2.48
CA ALA A 135 5.88 20.24 -3.87
C ALA A 135 4.39 20.42 -4.13
N SER A 136 4.07 21.17 -5.18
CA SER A 136 2.71 21.42 -5.66
C SER A 136 2.70 21.55 -7.17
N LEU A 137 1.59 21.13 -7.80
CA LEU A 137 1.35 21.44 -9.21
C LEU A 137 0.87 22.89 -9.33
N VAL A 138 1.44 23.65 -10.25
CA VAL A 138 1.17 25.09 -10.40
C VAL A 138 0.59 25.39 -11.79
N PRO A 139 -0.42 26.27 -11.89
CA PRO A 139 -1.11 26.54 -13.16
C PRO A 139 -0.29 27.38 -14.13
N GLU A 140 0.61 28.22 -13.60
CA GLU A 140 1.37 29.20 -14.37
C GLU A 140 2.87 28.96 -14.27
N CYS A 141 3.57 29.22 -15.37
CA CYS A 141 5.03 29.12 -15.41
C CYS A 141 5.64 30.32 -14.66
N PRO A 142 6.53 30.10 -13.68
CA PRO A 142 7.17 31.20 -12.97
C PRO A 142 8.17 31.92 -13.89
N ALA A 143 8.38 33.22 -13.64
CA ALA A 143 9.39 34.01 -14.35
C ALA A 143 10.82 33.49 -14.19
N SER A 144 11.10 32.73 -13.13
CA SER A 144 12.37 32.03 -12.93
C SER A 144 12.12 30.59 -12.49
N THR A 145 12.77 29.64 -13.15
CA THR A 145 12.69 28.21 -12.82
C THR A 145 13.50 27.84 -11.58
N TYR A 146 14.39 28.73 -11.14
CA TYR A 146 15.18 28.58 -9.93
C TYR A 146 15.21 29.88 -9.13
N SER A 147 15.04 29.79 -7.81
CA SER A 147 15.34 30.91 -6.93
C SER A 147 15.80 30.42 -5.56
N ALA A 148 16.78 31.11 -4.99
CA ALA A 148 17.23 30.88 -3.62
C ALA A 148 17.10 32.19 -2.83
N ARG A 149 16.31 32.16 -1.76
CA ARG A 149 16.11 33.31 -0.86
C ARG A 149 16.22 32.85 0.58
N GLY A 150 17.28 33.29 1.26
CA GLY A 150 17.58 32.87 2.63
C GLY A 150 17.72 31.35 2.73
N ARG A 151 16.82 30.70 3.47
CA ARG A 151 16.81 29.23 3.66
C ARG A 151 15.91 28.50 2.67
N HIS A 152 15.29 29.20 1.72
CA HIS A 152 14.31 28.62 0.81
C HIS A 152 14.88 28.56 -0.60
N VAL A 153 14.85 27.36 -1.19
CA VAL A 153 15.22 27.12 -2.58
C VAL A 153 13.99 26.61 -3.32
N ARG A 154 13.52 27.36 -4.31
CA ARG A 154 12.42 26.99 -5.20
C ARG A 154 12.97 26.50 -6.52
N ARG A 155 12.43 25.38 -7.00
CA ARG A 155 12.71 24.79 -8.31
C ARG A 155 11.39 24.53 -9.01
N PHE A 156 11.29 24.90 -10.28
CA PHE A 156 10.15 24.58 -11.13
C PHE A 156 10.59 23.59 -12.19
N PHE A 157 9.74 22.59 -12.42
CA PHE A 157 9.90 21.58 -13.45
C PHE A 157 8.63 21.54 -14.29
N ASP A 158 8.71 21.91 -15.56
CA ASP A 158 7.72 21.46 -16.52
C ASP A 158 7.85 19.93 -16.75
N ALA A 159 7.01 19.36 -17.62
CA ALA A 159 7.02 17.93 -17.87
C ALA A 159 8.38 17.42 -18.37
N ASP A 160 9.02 18.14 -19.29
CA ASP A 160 10.27 17.70 -19.91
C ASP A 160 11.46 17.85 -18.95
N ALA A 161 11.51 18.94 -18.17
CA ALA A 161 12.49 19.13 -17.11
C ALA A 161 12.33 18.07 -16.00
N PHE A 162 11.08 17.66 -15.69
CA PHE A 162 10.84 16.57 -14.76
C PHE A 162 11.34 15.22 -15.31
N ASP A 163 11.11 14.94 -16.60
CA ASP A 163 11.62 13.73 -17.26
C ASP A 163 13.16 13.67 -17.20
N VAL A 164 13.85 14.80 -17.37
CA VAL A 164 15.31 14.89 -17.26
C VAL A 164 15.80 14.59 -15.84
N ILE A 165 15.21 15.20 -14.80
CA ILE A 165 15.66 14.95 -13.42
C ILE A 165 15.30 13.53 -12.96
N PHE A 166 14.15 12.99 -13.39
CA PHE A 166 13.74 11.63 -13.09
C PHE A 166 14.66 10.60 -13.74
N SER A 167 14.93 10.74 -15.05
CA SER A 167 15.86 9.86 -15.77
C SER A 167 17.28 9.93 -15.19
N SER A 168 17.73 11.12 -14.80
CA SER A 168 19.01 11.30 -14.10
C SER A 168 19.07 10.52 -12.78
N LEU A 169 18.00 10.55 -11.98
CA LEU A 169 17.91 9.80 -10.72
C LEU A 169 18.03 8.28 -10.95
N VAL A 170 17.19 7.73 -11.82
CA VAL A 170 17.14 6.27 -12.01
C VAL A 170 18.39 5.72 -12.72
N SER A 171 19.02 6.53 -13.55
CA SER A 171 20.23 6.15 -14.29
C SER A 171 21.53 6.36 -13.50
N SER A 172 21.49 7.07 -12.36
CA SER A 172 22.65 7.40 -11.52
C SER A 172 22.79 6.52 -10.27
N THR A 173 22.39 5.25 -10.38
CA THR A 173 22.49 4.30 -9.26
C THR A 173 23.75 3.45 -9.41
N PHE A 174 24.73 3.74 -8.57
CA PHE A 174 26.00 3.02 -8.49
C PHE A 174 26.12 2.32 -7.14
N ILE A 175 26.55 1.06 -7.15
CA ILE A 175 26.67 0.20 -5.98
C ILE A 175 28.14 -0.22 -5.87
N HIS A 176 28.74 0.07 -4.72
CA HIS A 176 30.08 -0.40 -4.39
C HIS A 176 29.98 -1.76 -3.68
N PHE A 177 30.60 -2.79 -4.24
CA PHE A 177 30.62 -4.14 -3.70
C PHE A 177 32.06 -4.68 -3.69
N GLY A 178 32.67 -4.74 -2.51
CA GLY A 178 34.09 -5.08 -2.39
C GLY A 178 34.92 -4.06 -3.18
N PRO A 179 35.79 -4.49 -4.12
CA PRO A 179 36.55 -3.58 -4.99
C PRO A 179 35.76 -3.09 -6.22
N CYS A 180 34.55 -3.60 -6.46
CA CYS A 180 33.80 -3.34 -7.68
C CYS A 180 32.84 -2.16 -7.50
N LEU A 181 32.84 -1.24 -8.47
CA LEU A 181 31.79 -0.24 -8.64
C LEU A 181 30.91 -0.66 -9.81
N VAL A 182 29.66 -1.03 -9.53
CA VAL A 182 28.69 -1.47 -10.55
C VAL A 182 27.54 -0.48 -10.69
N ARG A 183 27.05 -0.28 -11.90
CA ARG A 183 25.89 0.57 -12.19
C ARG A 183 24.64 -0.30 -12.35
N GLN A 184 23.55 0.07 -11.70
CA GLN A 184 22.24 -0.53 -11.95
C GLN A 184 21.67 0.05 -13.25
N ILE A 185 21.44 -0.83 -14.24
CA ILE A 185 20.91 -0.47 -15.57
C ILE A 185 19.47 -0.95 -15.80
N CYS A 186 18.87 -1.60 -14.79
CA CYS A 186 17.54 -2.18 -14.86
C CYS A 186 16.87 -2.12 -13.48
N GLY A 187 15.60 -1.77 -13.46
CA GLY A 187 14.75 -1.69 -12.29
C GLY A 187 14.75 -0.33 -11.59
N ILE A 188 14.05 -0.30 -10.47
CA ILE A 188 13.92 0.87 -9.61
C ILE A 188 15.08 0.84 -8.60
N PRO A 189 15.83 1.94 -8.43
CA PRO A 189 16.90 2.00 -7.44
C PRO A 189 16.38 1.68 -6.03
N MET A 190 16.92 0.65 -5.39
CA MET A 190 16.52 0.29 -4.03
C MET A 190 17.39 1.04 -3.01
N GLY A 191 16.75 1.68 -2.03
CA GLY A 191 17.43 2.40 -0.95
C GLY A 191 17.32 3.92 -1.03
N ILE A 192 16.69 4.45 -2.09
CA ILE A 192 16.38 5.88 -2.22
C ILE A 192 14.95 6.19 -1.73
N SER A 193 14.74 7.41 -1.27
CA SER A 193 13.44 7.88 -0.75
C SER A 193 12.31 7.80 -1.79
N ALA A 194 12.63 7.95 -3.08
CA ALA A 194 11.66 7.94 -4.17
C ALA A 194 11.13 6.54 -4.51
N ALA A 195 11.86 5.46 -4.20
CA ALA A 195 11.60 4.13 -4.75
C ALA A 195 10.17 3.60 -4.52
N PRO A 196 9.55 3.75 -3.32
CA PRO A 196 8.16 3.31 -3.11
C PRO A 196 7.15 4.09 -3.94
N PHE A 197 7.37 5.40 -4.14
CA PHE A 197 6.51 6.23 -4.99
C PHE A 197 6.64 5.83 -6.45
N ILE A 198 7.87 5.59 -6.92
CA ILE A 198 8.13 5.11 -8.28
C ILE A 198 7.39 3.80 -8.54
N ALA A 199 7.52 2.82 -7.63
CA ALA A 199 6.85 1.53 -7.77
C ALA A 199 5.31 1.68 -7.82
N ASN A 200 4.74 2.47 -6.90
CA ASN A 200 3.28 2.65 -6.84
C ASN A 200 2.73 3.38 -8.06
N LEU A 201 3.39 4.44 -8.53
CA LEU A 201 2.95 5.22 -9.69
C LEU A 201 3.17 4.47 -10.99
N PHE A 202 4.28 3.75 -11.14
CA PHE A 202 4.54 2.91 -12.31
C PHE A 202 3.45 1.85 -12.47
N LEU A 203 3.22 1.02 -11.45
CA LEU A 203 2.16 0.00 -11.49
C LEU A 203 0.76 0.65 -11.55
N GLY A 204 0.57 1.76 -10.84
CA GLY A 204 -0.69 2.50 -10.82
C GLY A 204 -1.11 3.00 -12.21
N TRP A 205 -0.16 3.40 -13.06
CA TRP A 205 -0.46 3.80 -14.44
C TRP A 205 -1.04 2.64 -15.25
N TYR A 206 -0.45 1.45 -15.18
CA TYR A 206 -0.99 0.25 -15.85
C TYR A 206 -2.39 -0.12 -15.31
N GLU A 207 -2.59 -0.02 -14.00
CA GLU A 207 -3.91 -0.25 -13.37
C GLU A 207 -4.95 0.78 -13.82
N PHE A 208 -4.53 2.03 -14.06
CA PHE A 208 -5.37 3.09 -14.57
C PHE A 208 -5.74 2.84 -16.04
N GLU A 209 -4.77 2.51 -16.89
CA GLU A 209 -5.00 2.17 -18.30
C GLU A 209 -5.92 0.95 -18.42
N PHE A 210 -5.73 -0.07 -17.57
CA PHE A 210 -6.61 -1.23 -17.54
C PHE A 210 -8.07 -0.86 -17.18
N ASN A 211 -8.28 -0.03 -16.16
CA ASN A 211 -9.63 0.43 -15.80
C ASN A 211 -10.22 1.40 -16.83
N ALA A 212 -9.39 2.13 -17.57
CA ALA A 212 -9.86 3.02 -18.63
C ALA A 212 -10.59 2.26 -19.75
N GLN A 213 -10.33 0.96 -19.92
CA GLN A 213 -11.08 0.09 -20.85
C GLN A 213 -12.59 0.08 -20.57
N ARG A 214 -13.04 0.37 -19.33
CA ARG A 214 -14.47 0.51 -18.96
C ARG A 214 -15.21 1.59 -19.77
N ARG A 215 -14.47 2.54 -20.34
CA ARG A 215 -15.03 3.69 -21.05
C ARG A 215 -15.20 3.46 -22.55
N GLN A 216 -14.80 2.29 -23.06
CA GLN A 216 -15.01 1.94 -24.44
C GLN A 216 -16.53 1.89 -24.72
N PRO A 217 -17.05 2.65 -25.70
CA PRO A 217 -18.50 2.78 -25.92
C PRO A 217 -19.14 1.43 -26.27
N ASP A 218 -18.42 0.60 -27.04
CA ASP A 218 -18.89 -0.69 -27.52
C ASP A 218 -18.47 -1.87 -26.62
N LEU A 219 -18.15 -1.60 -25.35
CA LEU A 219 -17.66 -2.63 -24.44
C LEU A 219 -18.73 -3.70 -24.16
N PRO A 220 -18.50 -4.97 -24.53
CA PRO A 220 -19.47 -6.06 -24.33
C PRO A 220 -19.82 -6.28 -22.86
N SER A 221 -21.03 -6.76 -22.57
CA SER A 221 -21.46 -7.06 -21.19
C SER A 221 -20.52 -8.02 -20.47
N SER A 222 -20.03 -9.06 -21.16
CA SER A 222 -19.05 -10.01 -20.59
C SER A 222 -17.75 -9.32 -20.18
N ALA A 223 -17.26 -8.34 -20.94
CA ALA A 223 -16.08 -7.56 -20.59
C ALA A 223 -16.36 -6.63 -19.39
N ARG A 224 -17.57 -6.08 -19.29
CA ARG A 224 -17.99 -5.29 -18.11
C ARG A 224 -18.03 -6.14 -16.84
N ASP A 225 -18.52 -7.37 -16.93
CA ASP A 225 -18.55 -8.32 -15.81
C ASP A 225 -17.13 -8.68 -15.37
N VAL A 226 -16.24 -8.94 -16.34
CA VAL A 226 -14.82 -9.20 -16.08
C VAL A 226 -14.18 -8.01 -15.36
N LEU A 227 -14.38 -6.78 -15.82
CA LEU A 227 -13.82 -5.59 -15.17
C LEU A 227 -14.38 -5.41 -13.76
N THR A 228 -15.68 -5.63 -13.55
CA THR A 228 -16.33 -5.54 -12.23
C THR A 228 -15.71 -6.50 -11.21
N ALA A 229 -15.25 -7.69 -11.64
CA ALA A 229 -14.53 -8.62 -10.76
C ALA A 229 -13.22 -8.04 -10.18
N PHE A 230 -12.65 -6.99 -10.78
CA PHE A 230 -11.46 -6.31 -10.26
C PHE A 230 -11.77 -5.24 -9.19
N ASP A 231 -13.04 -4.92 -8.92
CA ASP A 231 -13.44 -3.86 -7.99
C ASP A 231 -13.02 -4.13 -6.53
N TYR A 232 -12.73 -5.39 -6.20
CA TYR A 232 -12.21 -5.83 -4.91
C TYR A 232 -10.71 -6.19 -4.97
N THR A 233 -9.95 -5.40 -5.73
CA THR A 233 -8.49 -5.54 -5.85
C THR A 233 -7.78 -4.48 -5.01
N ASN A 234 -6.74 -4.89 -4.28
CA ASN A 234 -5.86 -4.01 -3.52
C ASN A 234 -4.41 -4.39 -3.80
N ARG A 235 -3.49 -3.43 -3.81
CA ARG A 235 -2.06 -3.70 -3.97
C ARG A 235 -1.25 -2.97 -2.92
N PHE A 236 -0.44 -3.65 -2.13
CA PHE A 236 0.51 -3.00 -1.25
C PHE A 236 1.91 -3.19 -1.82
N LEU A 237 2.47 -2.16 -2.46
CA LEU A 237 3.75 -2.24 -3.18
C LEU A 237 3.77 -3.44 -4.15
N ASP A 238 4.52 -4.49 -3.80
CA ASP A 238 4.74 -5.74 -4.54
C ASP A 238 3.78 -6.88 -4.15
N ASP A 239 2.83 -6.66 -3.23
CA ASP A 239 1.79 -7.64 -2.89
C ASP A 239 0.45 -7.23 -3.52
N LEU A 240 -0.14 -8.08 -4.37
CA LEU A 240 -1.45 -7.87 -5.00
C LEU A 240 -2.50 -8.80 -4.38
N LEU A 241 -3.63 -8.25 -3.94
CA LEU A 241 -4.79 -8.96 -3.42
C LEU A 241 -5.96 -8.79 -4.39
N SER A 242 -6.69 -9.87 -4.67
CA SER A 242 -7.96 -9.80 -5.36
C SER A 242 -8.98 -10.69 -4.67
N LEU A 243 -10.12 -10.11 -4.30
CA LEU A 243 -11.22 -10.83 -3.68
C LEU A 243 -12.25 -11.18 -4.75
N SER A 244 -12.52 -12.47 -4.91
CA SER A 244 -13.56 -12.97 -5.82
C SER A 244 -13.34 -12.62 -7.30
N ASN A 245 -12.20 -13.02 -7.85
CA ASN A 245 -11.87 -12.75 -9.24
C ASN A 245 -11.23 -13.97 -9.93
N ALA A 246 -12.01 -14.66 -10.76
CA ALA A 246 -11.53 -15.77 -11.58
C ALA A 246 -10.78 -15.32 -12.83
N HIS A 247 -10.93 -14.05 -13.24
CA HIS A 247 -10.40 -13.53 -14.50
C HIS A 247 -8.99 -12.95 -14.37
N LEU A 248 -8.57 -12.59 -13.16
CA LEU A 248 -7.25 -12.00 -12.90
C LEU A 248 -6.11 -12.77 -13.58
N PRO A 249 -5.97 -14.12 -13.44
CA PRO A 249 -4.86 -14.86 -14.08
C PRO A 249 -4.80 -14.75 -15.60
N HIS A 250 -5.93 -14.48 -16.26
CA HIS A 250 -6.02 -14.31 -17.71
C HIS A 250 -5.63 -12.92 -18.20
N LEU A 251 -5.49 -11.95 -17.28
CA LEU A 251 -5.29 -10.53 -17.58
C LEU A 251 -4.16 -9.91 -16.74
N LEU A 252 -3.26 -10.72 -16.17
CA LEU A 252 -2.14 -10.22 -15.38
C LEU A 252 -1.11 -9.46 -16.21
N ARG A 253 -0.94 -9.79 -17.50
CA ARG A 253 0.09 -9.20 -18.36
C ARG A 253 -0.49 -8.53 -19.60
N CYS A 254 0.12 -7.45 -20.07
CA CYS A 254 -0.33 -6.69 -21.25
C CYS A 254 -0.36 -7.51 -22.55
N ASP A 255 0.42 -8.59 -22.65
CA ASP A 255 0.40 -9.51 -23.80
C ASP A 255 -0.73 -10.55 -23.74
N GLN A 256 -1.47 -10.60 -22.64
CA GLN A 256 -2.66 -11.43 -22.50
C GLN A 256 -3.92 -10.65 -22.90
N GLN A 257 -4.90 -11.39 -23.41
CA GLN A 257 -6.22 -10.85 -23.73
C GLN A 257 -7.32 -11.81 -23.27
N TYR A 258 -8.42 -11.24 -22.79
CA TYR A 258 -9.59 -12.01 -22.38
C TYR A 258 -10.86 -11.17 -22.57
N CYS A 259 -11.88 -11.73 -23.23
CA CYS A 259 -13.14 -11.02 -23.56
C CYS A 259 -12.92 -9.65 -24.24
N GLY A 260 -11.89 -9.52 -25.09
CA GLY A 260 -11.56 -8.27 -25.78
C GLY A 260 -10.82 -7.24 -24.91
N LEU A 261 -10.52 -7.56 -23.64
CA LEU A 261 -9.72 -6.73 -22.75
C LEU A 261 -8.25 -7.09 -22.87
N HIS A 262 -7.38 -6.10 -22.76
CA HIS A 262 -5.93 -6.27 -22.60
C HIS A 262 -5.58 -6.37 -21.11
N GLY A 263 -4.53 -7.14 -20.80
CA GLY A 263 -4.09 -7.32 -19.41
C GLY A 263 -3.33 -6.13 -18.81
N LEU A 264 -2.97 -6.30 -17.53
CA LEU A 264 -2.51 -5.25 -16.62
C LEU A 264 -1.04 -4.86 -16.82
N TYR A 265 -0.12 -5.72 -16.41
CA TYR A 265 1.26 -5.33 -16.14
C TYR A 265 2.18 -5.65 -17.33
N PRO A 266 3.29 -4.92 -17.51
CA PRO A 266 4.21 -5.17 -18.61
C PRO A 266 4.82 -6.57 -18.52
N ALA A 267 5.12 -7.16 -19.68
CA ALA A 267 5.64 -8.53 -19.81
C ALA A 267 6.97 -8.79 -19.08
N CYS A 268 7.72 -7.74 -18.71
CA CYS A 268 8.94 -7.83 -17.92
C CYS A 268 8.68 -8.17 -16.44
N LEU A 269 7.44 -7.97 -15.97
CA LEU A 269 7.01 -8.30 -14.62
C LEU A 269 6.37 -9.68 -14.59
N GLN A 270 6.79 -10.45 -13.58
CA GLN A 270 6.21 -11.74 -13.26
C GLN A 270 5.41 -11.58 -11.97
N VAL A 271 4.13 -11.96 -12.03
CA VAL A 271 3.18 -11.85 -10.92
C VAL A 271 2.75 -13.25 -10.54
N ASP A 272 3.37 -13.79 -9.49
CA ASP A 272 3.18 -15.19 -9.10
C ASP A 272 2.15 -15.31 -7.98
N PRO A 273 1.24 -16.31 -8.03
CA PRO A 273 0.32 -16.55 -6.93
C PRO A 273 1.07 -16.99 -5.67
N GLN A 274 0.74 -16.38 -4.54
CA GLN A 274 1.28 -16.76 -3.24
C GLN A 274 0.66 -18.09 -2.79
N ARG A 275 1.50 -18.96 -2.21
CA ARG A 275 1.07 -20.27 -1.69
C ARG A 275 1.34 -20.37 -0.21
N HIS A 276 0.31 -20.78 0.54
CA HIS A 276 0.37 -20.93 2.00
C HIS A 276 -0.14 -22.33 2.40
N PRO A 277 0.64 -23.41 2.16
CA PRO A 277 0.20 -24.79 2.39
C PRO A 277 -0.09 -25.12 3.86
N HIS A 278 0.30 -24.25 4.78
CA HIS A 278 0.06 -24.38 6.22
C HIS A 278 -1.30 -23.77 6.65
N LEU A 279 -2.03 -23.16 5.72
CA LEU A 279 -3.33 -22.53 5.95
C LEU A 279 -4.44 -23.33 5.25
N GLY A 280 -5.68 -23.17 5.73
CA GLY A 280 -6.84 -23.82 5.12
C GLY A 280 -7.25 -23.19 3.79
N PRO A 281 -8.04 -23.90 2.96
CA PRO A 281 -8.42 -23.44 1.62
C PRO A 281 -9.23 -22.13 1.63
N ASP A 282 -10.01 -21.88 2.68
CA ASP A 282 -10.86 -20.69 2.80
C ASP A 282 -10.13 -19.49 3.41
N THR A 283 -8.81 -19.54 3.48
CA THR A 283 -8.01 -18.51 4.15
C THR A 283 -6.93 -17.94 3.25
N LEU A 284 -6.78 -16.63 3.31
CA LEU A 284 -5.83 -15.89 2.48
C LEU A 284 -5.11 -14.83 3.32
N PRO A 285 -3.80 -14.97 3.57
CA PRO A 285 -3.05 -13.94 4.24
C PRO A 285 -2.69 -12.81 3.27
N PHE A 286 -2.80 -11.57 3.73
CA PHE A 286 -2.34 -10.38 3.04
C PHE A 286 -1.88 -9.34 4.05
N LEU A 287 -0.64 -8.85 3.93
CA LEU A 287 0.02 -8.03 4.95
C LEU A 287 0.02 -8.71 6.34
N ASP A 288 -0.59 -8.05 7.33
CA ASP A 288 -0.80 -8.57 8.68
C ASP A 288 -2.24 -9.03 8.94
N ILE A 289 -3.01 -9.26 7.88
CA ILE A 289 -4.41 -9.70 7.93
C ILE A 289 -4.50 -11.14 7.41
N LEU A 290 -5.21 -11.99 8.12
CA LEU A 290 -5.69 -13.27 7.61
C LEU A 290 -7.17 -13.11 7.24
N LEU A 291 -7.46 -13.13 5.95
CA LEU A 291 -8.81 -13.13 5.41
C LEU A 291 -9.36 -14.56 5.51
N VAL A 292 -10.58 -14.70 6.01
CA VAL A 292 -11.22 -15.98 6.29
C VAL A 292 -12.62 -15.96 5.68
N LEU A 293 -12.81 -16.66 4.58
CA LEU A 293 -14.09 -16.75 3.89
C LEU A 293 -15.04 -17.67 4.65
N ARG A 294 -16.29 -17.23 4.81
CA ARG A 294 -17.38 -17.95 5.47
C ARG A 294 -18.66 -17.79 4.68
N SER A 295 -19.53 -18.78 4.78
CA SER A 295 -20.92 -18.64 4.35
C SER A 295 -21.76 -18.16 5.53
N THR A 296 -22.64 -17.20 5.27
CA THR A 296 -23.66 -16.75 6.22
C THR A 296 -24.92 -17.60 6.10
N PRO A 297 -25.81 -17.62 7.12
CA PRO A 297 -27.02 -18.45 7.10
C PRO A 297 -27.98 -18.17 5.93
N ASP A 298 -27.92 -16.97 5.34
CA ASP A 298 -28.66 -16.54 4.16
C ASP A 298 -28.03 -17.00 2.83
N GLY A 299 -26.92 -17.74 2.86
CA GLY A 299 -26.24 -18.25 1.67
C GLY A 299 -25.26 -17.26 1.02
N SER A 300 -25.01 -16.12 1.65
CA SER A 300 -24.04 -15.12 1.17
C SER A 300 -22.62 -15.44 1.62
N ALA A 301 -21.63 -14.93 0.88
CA ALA A 301 -20.22 -15.00 1.20
C ALA A 301 -19.83 -13.82 2.11
N ARG A 302 -19.08 -14.11 3.17
CA ARG A 302 -18.58 -13.11 4.13
C ARG A 302 -17.14 -13.39 4.50
N ILE A 303 -16.31 -12.36 4.49
CA ILE A 303 -14.92 -12.40 4.94
C ILE A 303 -14.87 -11.92 6.39
N LEU A 304 -14.36 -12.79 7.27
CA LEU A 304 -13.89 -12.42 8.60
C LEU A 304 -12.37 -12.19 8.54
N THR A 305 -11.87 -11.33 9.42
CA THR A 305 -10.45 -11.00 9.47
C THR A 305 -9.84 -11.34 10.82
N ARG A 306 -8.63 -11.90 10.78
CA ARG A 306 -7.80 -12.23 11.95
C ARG A 306 -6.41 -11.62 11.79
N LEU A 307 -5.63 -11.59 12.87
CA LEU A 307 -4.22 -11.21 12.77
C LEU A 307 -3.45 -12.32 12.04
N TYR A 308 -2.69 -11.94 11.03
CA TYR A 308 -1.68 -12.82 10.43
C TYR A 308 -0.28 -12.40 10.90
N ASP A 309 0.46 -13.37 11.43
CA ASP A 309 1.86 -13.18 11.81
C ASP A 309 2.74 -14.12 10.99
N LYS A 310 3.49 -13.55 10.03
CA LYS A 310 4.40 -14.32 9.16
C LYS A 310 5.45 -15.11 9.95
N ARG A 311 5.73 -14.72 11.19
CA ARG A 311 6.69 -15.42 12.07
C ARG A 311 6.15 -16.75 12.58
N ASP A 312 4.84 -16.96 12.57
CA ASP A 312 4.21 -18.20 13.01
C ASP A 312 4.35 -19.31 11.92
N GLN A 313 4.82 -18.96 10.72
CA GLN A 313 5.02 -19.92 9.63
C GLN A 313 6.11 -20.95 9.97
N PRO A 314 5.98 -22.20 9.47
CA PRO A 314 6.96 -23.26 9.70
C PRO A 314 8.42 -22.87 9.39
N GLY A 315 8.65 -22.10 8.32
CA GLY A 315 9.99 -21.66 7.91
C GLY A 315 10.69 -20.69 8.88
N PHE A 316 9.96 -20.13 9.85
CA PHE A 316 10.52 -19.24 10.87
C PHE A 316 10.62 -19.89 12.25
N LYS A 317 10.09 -21.11 12.46
CA LYS A 317 10.08 -21.79 13.77
C LYS A 317 11.48 -22.02 14.35
N ALA A 318 12.47 -22.24 13.49
CA ALA A 318 13.87 -22.42 13.91
C ALA A 318 14.61 -21.10 14.19
N LEU A 319 14.00 -19.95 13.87
CA LEU A 319 14.63 -18.65 14.05
C LEU A 319 14.20 -18.02 15.37
N ARG A 320 15.17 -17.59 16.18
CA ARG A 320 14.89 -16.81 17.37
C ARG A 320 14.43 -15.40 16.97
N LEU A 321 13.12 -15.17 17.01
CA LEU A 321 12.51 -13.88 16.68
C LEU A 321 11.85 -13.27 17.91
N THR A 322 12.30 -12.09 18.32
CA THR A 322 11.69 -11.36 19.43
C THR A 322 10.59 -10.44 18.90
N ARG A 323 9.36 -10.57 19.44
CA ARG A 323 8.21 -9.75 19.03
C ARG A 323 8.15 -8.39 19.72
N PHE A 324 8.61 -8.32 20.97
CA PHE A 324 8.53 -7.12 21.80
C PHE A 324 9.89 -6.78 22.38
N ILE A 325 10.11 -5.49 22.58
CA ILE A 325 11.28 -4.98 23.28
C ILE A 325 11.23 -5.51 24.71
N ALA A 326 12.35 -6.04 25.23
CA ALA A 326 12.41 -6.55 26.59
C ALA A 326 12.29 -5.40 27.62
N ALA A 327 11.70 -5.68 28.77
CA ALA A 327 11.44 -4.69 29.81
C ALA A 327 12.73 -4.04 30.34
N ASP A 328 13.80 -4.83 30.41
CA ASP A 328 15.16 -4.48 30.87
C ASP A 328 16.04 -3.82 29.78
N SER A 329 15.56 -3.68 28.55
CA SER A 329 16.33 -3.05 27.47
C SER A 329 16.62 -1.55 27.72
N ASN A 330 17.62 -1.00 27.03
CA ASN A 330 17.96 0.44 27.10
C ASN A 330 17.03 1.35 26.28
N VAL A 331 15.91 0.83 25.75
CA VAL A 331 14.93 1.67 25.05
C VAL A 331 14.22 2.59 26.04
N ASN A 332 13.81 3.76 25.60
CA ASN A 332 13.10 4.70 26.47
C ASN A 332 11.78 4.11 27.03
N LEU A 333 11.44 4.49 28.27
CA LEU A 333 10.28 3.98 28.98
C LEU A 333 8.93 4.33 28.31
N PRO A 334 8.72 5.52 27.72
CA PRO A 334 7.49 5.84 26.99
C PRO A 334 7.19 4.85 25.85
N ALA A 335 8.20 4.50 25.04
CA ALA A 335 8.03 3.52 23.96
C ALA A 335 7.63 2.14 24.50
N LYS A 336 8.23 1.70 25.61
CA LYS A 336 7.86 0.43 26.27
C LYS A 336 6.42 0.46 26.80
N ARG A 337 5.97 1.56 27.40
CA ARG A 337 4.60 1.71 27.94
C ARG A 337 3.54 1.72 26.85
N ALA A 338 3.88 2.24 25.66
CA ALA A 338 2.95 2.32 24.53
C ALA A 338 2.71 0.99 23.82
N LEU A 339 3.50 -0.07 24.09
CA LEU A 339 3.42 -1.34 23.36
C LEU A 339 2.03 -1.98 23.42
N LEU A 340 1.48 -2.15 24.61
CA LEU A 340 0.19 -2.82 24.79
C LEU A 340 -0.96 -2.01 24.16
N ALA A 341 -0.97 -0.68 24.36
CA ALA A 341 -1.97 0.21 23.76
C ALA A 341 -1.88 0.20 22.23
N GLY A 342 -0.67 0.26 21.67
CA GLY A 342 -0.44 0.18 20.24
C GLY A 342 -0.94 -1.13 19.64
N GLN A 343 -0.67 -2.27 20.29
CA GLN A 343 -1.20 -3.56 19.84
C GLN A 343 -2.72 -3.62 19.96
N PHE A 344 -3.31 -3.13 21.05
CA PHE A 344 -4.77 -3.09 21.21
C PHE A 344 -5.44 -2.34 20.06
N HIS A 345 -4.98 -1.12 19.75
CA HIS A 345 -5.55 -0.33 18.65
C HIS A 345 -5.31 -0.96 17.28
N ARG A 346 -4.15 -1.59 17.06
CA ARG A 346 -3.87 -2.34 15.83
C ARG A 346 -4.82 -3.51 15.66
N LEU A 347 -4.92 -4.37 16.67
CA LEU A 347 -5.77 -5.57 16.63
C LEU A 347 -7.24 -5.21 16.47
N ARG A 348 -7.69 -4.12 17.12
CA ARG A 348 -9.07 -3.65 17.02
C ARG A 348 -9.43 -3.20 15.59
N ARG A 349 -8.47 -2.68 14.83
CA ARG A 349 -8.69 -2.25 13.44
C ARG A 349 -8.73 -3.43 12.47
N VAL A 350 -7.99 -4.49 12.77
CA VAL A 350 -7.78 -5.63 11.86
C VAL A 350 -8.74 -6.78 12.14
N ILE A 351 -9.09 -7.05 13.40
CA ILE A 351 -9.87 -8.24 13.76
C ILE A 351 -11.35 -7.91 13.82
N THR A 352 -12.16 -8.61 13.02
CA THR A 352 -13.63 -8.48 13.04
C THR A 352 -14.34 -9.50 13.94
N ASP A 353 -13.63 -10.56 14.33
CA ASP A 353 -14.13 -11.65 15.18
C ASP A 353 -13.82 -11.37 16.67
N PRO A 354 -14.83 -11.12 17.53
CA PRO A 354 -14.63 -10.77 18.94
C PRO A 354 -13.86 -11.84 19.74
N ASP A 355 -14.13 -13.12 19.49
CA ASP A 355 -13.50 -14.21 20.23
C ASP A 355 -12.02 -14.31 19.85
N ASN A 356 -11.72 -14.19 18.56
CA ASN A 356 -10.34 -14.11 18.08
C ASN A 356 -9.63 -12.86 18.60
N PHE A 357 -10.33 -11.73 18.76
CA PHE A 357 -9.74 -10.51 19.34
C PHE A 357 -9.31 -10.76 20.79
N ALA A 358 -10.16 -11.37 21.61
CA ALA A 358 -9.84 -11.71 22.99
C ALA A 358 -8.64 -12.67 23.07
N PHE A 359 -8.62 -13.69 22.21
CA PHE A 359 -7.50 -14.63 22.11
C PHE A 359 -6.17 -13.95 21.74
N GLU A 360 -6.16 -13.10 20.69
CA GLU A 360 -4.96 -12.39 20.27
C GLU A 360 -4.48 -11.37 21.32
N MET A 361 -5.39 -10.71 22.03
CA MET A 361 -5.02 -9.85 23.16
C MET A 361 -4.37 -10.65 24.30
N ALA A 362 -4.88 -11.84 24.60
CA ALA A 362 -4.26 -12.73 25.58
C ALA A 362 -2.84 -13.15 25.16
N ARG A 363 -2.63 -13.48 23.88
CA ARG A 363 -1.29 -13.76 23.31
C ARG A 363 -0.34 -12.59 23.47
N VAL A 364 -0.79 -11.36 23.20
CA VAL A 364 0.03 -10.14 23.37
C VAL A 364 0.43 -9.95 24.84
N VAL A 365 -0.52 -10.09 25.77
CA VAL A 365 -0.25 -9.96 27.20
C VAL A 365 0.76 -11.02 27.67
N GLN A 366 0.59 -12.28 27.23
CA GLN A 366 1.51 -13.36 27.58
C GLN A 366 2.93 -13.12 27.03
N ALA A 367 3.05 -12.65 25.79
CA ALA A 367 4.33 -12.36 25.16
C ALA A 367 5.06 -11.17 25.82
N LEU A 368 4.32 -10.12 26.19
CA LEU A 368 4.89 -9.01 26.98
C LEU A 368 5.31 -9.48 28.37
N HIS A 369 4.50 -10.30 29.03
CA HIS A 369 4.87 -10.85 30.33
C HIS A 369 6.17 -11.67 30.28
N SER A 370 6.29 -12.51 29.26
CA SER A 370 7.50 -13.30 28.98
C SER A 370 8.72 -12.43 28.65
N SER A 371 8.50 -11.18 28.22
CA SER A 371 9.55 -10.19 27.96
C SER A 371 9.90 -9.34 29.19
N GLY A 372 9.47 -9.75 30.39
CA GLY A 372 9.80 -9.11 31.68
C GLY A 372 8.82 -8.04 32.16
N TYR A 373 7.68 -7.86 31.49
CA TYR A 373 6.68 -6.88 31.92
C TYR A 373 5.79 -7.45 33.04
N ALA A 374 5.54 -6.64 34.07
CA ALA A 374 4.70 -7.06 35.20
C ALA A 374 3.25 -7.30 34.76
N ARG A 375 2.77 -8.55 34.91
CA ARG A 375 1.41 -8.98 34.52
C ARG A 375 0.31 -8.11 35.12
N ARG A 376 0.45 -7.71 36.40
CA ARG A 376 -0.51 -6.81 37.08
C ARG A 376 -0.68 -5.48 36.34
N ASN A 377 0.42 -4.89 35.85
CA ASN A 377 0.37 -3.63 35.11
C ASN A 377 -0.29 -3.81 33.75
N LEU A 378 0.04 -4.90 33.03
CA LEU A 378 -0.57 -5.21 31.74
C LEU A 378 -2.09 -5.38 31.86
N LEU A 379 -2.56 -6.15 32.85
CA LEU A 379 -3.99 -6.36 33.08
C LEU A 379 -4.73 -5.09 33.49
N ARG A 380 -4.12 -4.25 34.33
CA ARG A 380 -4.68 -2.94 34.69
C ARG A 380 -4.85 -2.04 33.45
N THR A 381 -3.82 -1.97 32.61
CA THR A 381 -3.88 -1.21 31.36
C THR A 381 -4.93 -1.77 30.40
N TYR A 382 -5.01 -3.10 30.27
CA TYR A 382 -6.00 -3.77 29.43
C TYR A 382 -7.43 -3.49 29.90
N GLY A 383 -7.72 -3.65 31.21
CA GLY A 383 -9.01 -3.30 31.80
C GLY A 383 -9.37 -1.83 31.62
N GLY A 384 -8.36 -0.94 31.69
CA GLY A 384 -8.53 0.49 31.42
C GLY A 384 -9.05 0.81 30.01
N PHE A 385 -8.75 -0.01 28.99
CA PHE A 385 -9.24 0.22 27.63
C PHE A 385 -10.75 0.02 27.48
N PHE A 386 -11.35 -0.85 28.28
CA PHE A 386 -12.80 -1.05 28.29
C PHE A 386 -13.54 0.04 29.07
N ASN A 387 -12.87 0.65 30.05
CA ASN A 387 -13.45 1.69 30.91
C ASN A 387 -13.35 3.11 30.32
N SER A 388 -12.48 3.35 29.34
CA SER A 388 -12.14 4.70 28.85
C SER A 388 -12.89 5.16 27.60
N ARG A 389 -13.94 4.45 27.15
CA ARG A 389 -15.00 4.90 26.22
C ARG A 389 -16.11 3.84 26.22
N PRO A 390 -17.40 4.18 26.29
CA PRO A 390 -18.45 3.18 26.12
C PRO A 390 -18.30 2.49 24.76
N MET A 391 -18.52 1.18 24.72
CA MET A 391 -18.82 0.41 23.52
C MET A 391 -20.08 1.00 22.85
N ARG A 392 -19.97 2.15 22.18
CA ARG A 392 -20.95 2.52 21.17
C ARG A 392 -20.73 1.59 20.00
N SER A 393 -21.78 0.87 19.65
CA SER A 393 -21.96 0.05 18.46
C SER A 393 -21.40 0.74 17.21
N THR A 394 -20.15 0.47 16.90
CA THR A 394 -19.65 0.48 15.53
C THR A 394 -18.98 -0.87 15.25
N MET A 395 -19.72 -1.94 15.53
CA MET A 395 -19.79 -3.00 14.55
C MET A 395 -20.74 -2.50 13.45
N PRO A 396 -20.43 -2.66 12.15
CA PRO A 396 -21.39 -2.33 11.11
C PRO A 396 -22.62 -3.22 11.32
N ALA A 397 -23.74 -2.59 11.69
CA ALA A 397 -25.03 -3.24 11.67
C ALA A 397 -25.29 -3.76 10.25
N ALA A 398 -25.86 -4.96 10.15
CA ALA A 398 -26.35 -5.48 8.88
C ALA A 398 -27.33 -4.46 8.26
N PRO A 399 -27.27 -4.22 6.93
CA PRO A 399 -28.24 -3.35 6.29
C PRO A 399 -29.63 -3.97 6.41
N GLN A 400 -30.53 -3.33 7.14
CA GLN A 400 -31.95 -3.68 7.09
C GLN A 400 -32.57 -3.15 5.79
N PRO A 401 -33.56 -3.85 5.21
CA PRO A 401 -34.12 -3.50 3.91
C PRO A 401 -34.95 -2.21 3.99
N LEU A 402 -34.76 -1.32 3.03
CA LEU A 402 -35.68 -0.21 2.75
C LEU A 402 -36.99 -0.77 2.21
N LEU A 403 -37.98 -0.94 3.10
CA LEU A 403 -39.37 -1.08 2.73
C LEU A 403 -40.01 0.32 2.62
N THR A 404 -40.42 0.62 1.41
CA THR A 404 -41.23 1.77 1.01
C THR A 404 -42.62 1.73 1.66
N SER A 405 -43.11 2.86 2.19
CA SER A 405 -44.46 3.36 1.90
C SER A 405 -44.73 4.71 2.57
N ARG A 406 -45.07 5.71 1.74
CA ARG A 406 -46.15 6.70 1.86
C ARG A 406 -46.56 7.20 3.26
N GLY A 407 -46.60 8.54 3.41
CA GLY A 407 -47.63 9.19 4.23
C GLY A 407 -47.21 10.47 4.95
N SER A 408 -47.21 11.57 4.20
CA SER A 408 -47.73 12.91 4.56
C SER A 408 -47.56 13.52 5.96
N LEU A 409 -46.97 14.73 5.98
CA LEU A 409 -47.37 15.99 6.67
C LEU A 409 -47.79 15.92 8.17
N VAL A 410 -47.32 16.79 9.07
CA VAL A 410 -47.62 18.24 9.14
C VAL A 410 -46.61 18.97 10.04
N LEU A 411 -46.42 20.24 9.71
CA LEU A 411 -45.65 21.33 10.30
C LEU A 411 -45.92 21.69 11.78
N THR A 412 -45.05 22.60 12.26
CA THR A 412 -45.12 23.52 13.43
C THR A 412 -44.55 22.94 14.73
N SER A 413 -43.67 23.62 15.46
CA SER A 413 -43.13 24.99 15.44
C SER A 413 -41.66 24.99 15.87
#